data_AF-A0AAD6PMV5-F1
#
_entry.id   AF-A0AAD6PMV5-F1
#
_cell.length_a   1.000
_cell.length_b   1.000
_cell.length_c   1.000
_cell.angle_alpha   90.00
_cell.angle_beta   90.00
_cell.angle_gamma   90.00
#
_symmetry.space_group_name_H-M   'P 1'
#
loop_
_entity.id
_entity.type
_entity.pdbx_description
1 polymer ?
#
loop_
_entity_poly.entity_id
_entity_poly.type
_entity_poly.pdbx_seq_one_letter_code
_entity_poly.pdbx_strand_id
1 'polypeptide(L)'
;MSGELDPSQEPEHSLTLKPPPPPPPVAASTNGQIRYRTPSSAELFLEAGTTAMSPTNSDSKPSTMKRPGLRHESLSDKIKKYKGVLLVISIPVLLIAFVLFVMPSREDYEFGEGRVIRKMSPKSGIDSRSYAVIFDAGSSGSRVHVYCFDRKLDLVPIGKELELFLQLKPGLSAYANNPKEAANSLVSLLQKAESSVPKELQPKTPVRVGATAGLRALGMDASDRILQAVRDLLRDTSTLKSEANGVTVLDGSQEGSYQWVTINYLLGNLGKKYSNTVGVVDLGGGSVQMAYAISETDAAKAPRLSDGEDTYVKEMLLMGTRYYLYVHSYLHYGLLAARAEILDASEDSTNPCILAGYDGVYNYGGKDHKASASPSGSNMEDCRRLALNALKVNESTCTHMKCTFGGIWNGGGGDGQKNMFVASFFFDRAAQAGFVDSTVPDAKVQPADFENAAKRACETNLENAKVIYSSVDEHDLPYICMDLVYQYTLLVDGFALDPWQEMTLVKQVRYRDSLVEAAWPLGSAIEAVSSSA
;
A
#
# COMPACT_ATOMS: atom_id res chain seq x y z
N MET A 1 25.30 -61.42 -24.91
CA MET A 1 26.53 -61.96 -24.29
C MET A 1 27.63 -60.95 -24.55
N SER A 2 27.83 -59.98 -23.64
CA SER A 2 28.50 -60.07 -22.33
C SER A 2 30.01 -59.86 -22.46
N GLY A 3 30.53 -58.85 -21.76
CA GLY A 3 31.96 -58.69 -21.47
C GLY A 3 32.40 -57.23 -21.37
N GLU A 4 32.36 -56.68 -20.14
CA GLU A 4 32.99 -55.43 -19.70
C GLU A 4 34.50 -55.32 -19.99
N LEU A 5 35.00 -54.08 -20.12
CA LEU A 5 36.25 -53.59 -19.52
C LEU A 5 36.37 -52.05 -19.68
N ASP A 6 36.65 -51.38 -18.55
CA ASP A 6 37.13 -50.00 -18.36
C ASP A 6 38.39 -49.73 -19.21
N PRO A 7 38.59 -48.52 -19.77
CA PRO A 7 39.34 -47.49 -19.03
C PRO A 7 38.95 -46.04 -19.32
N SER A 8 38.88 -45.26 -18.25
CA SER A 8 39.31 -43.87 -18.18
C SER A 8 40.59 -43.55 -18.99
N GLN A 9 40.48 -42.57 -19.90
CA GLN A 9 41.48 -41.55 -20.32
C GLN A 9 41.20 -41.13 -21.78
N GLU A 10 40.80 -39.88 -22.01
CA GLU A 10 41.10 -39.10 -23.23
C GLU A 10 40.85 -37.59 -22.96
N PRO A 11 41.48 -36.68 -23.72
CA PRO A 11 42.18 -35.53 -23.17
C PRO A 11 41.48 -34.18 -23.37
N GLU A 12 41.92 -33.19 -22.59
CA GLU A 12 41.58 -31.78 -22.71
C GLU A 12 41.90 -31.23 -24.11
N HIS A 13 40.87 -30.69 -24.77
CA HIS A 13 41.04 -29.70 -25.83
C HIS A 13 40.33 -28.40 -25.42
N SER A 14 41.11 -27.50 -24.83
CA SER A 14 40.73 -26.10 -24.56
C SER A 14 40.70 -25.32 -25.88
N LEU A 15 39.49 -24.96 -26.35
CA LEU A 15 39.27 -23.95 -27.38
C LEU A 15 38.74 -22.69 -26.70
N THR A 16 39.66 -21.77 -26.39
CA THR A 16 39.38 -20.44 -25.86
C THR A 16 38.86 -19.54 -26.99
N LEU A 17 37.55 -19.36 -27.06
CA LEU A 17 36.93 -18.34 -27.92
C LEU A 17 36.96 -16.98 -27.20
N LYS A 18 37.80 -16.06 -27.71
CA LYS A 18 37.83 -14.65 -27.29
C LYS A 18 36.53 -13.94 -27.71
N PRO A 19 35.89 -13.13 -26.85
CA PRO A 19 34.77 -12.28 -27.23
C PRO A 19 35.22 -11.09 -28.11
N PRO A 20 34.34 -10.58 -28.98
CA PRO A 20 34.66 -9.48 -29.89
C PRO A 20 34.78 -8.14 -29.16
N PRO A 21 35.59 -7.19 -29.67
CA PRO A 21 35.79 -5.89 -29.06
C PRO A 21 34.55 -4.98 -29.17
N PRO A 22 34.34 -4.05 -28.21
CA PRO A 22 33.23 -3.12 -28.23
C PRO A 22 33.36 -2.06 -29.33
N PRO A 23 32.25 -1.50 -29.83
CA PRO A 23 32.26 -0.47 -30.86
C PRO A 23 32.82 0.86 -30.33
N PRO A 24 33.42 1.69 -31.21
CA PRO A 24 34.02 2.96 -30.83
C PRO A 24 32.97 4.03 -30.45
N PRO A 25 33.32 5.02 -29.60
CA PRO A 25 32.39 6.04 -29.14
C PRO A 25 31.98 6.98 -30.28
N VAL A 26 30.67 7.20 -30.39
CA VAL A 26 30.08 8.16 -31.34
C VAL A 26 30.37 9.58 -30.86
N ALA A 27 30.99 10.38 -31.73
CA ALA A 27 31.29 11.78 -31.50
C ALA A 27 30.00 12.61 -31.33
N ALA A 28 29.95 13.41 -30.27
CA ALA A 28 28.91 14.39 -30.04
C ALA A 28 28.97 15.49 -31.13
N SER A 29 27.94 15.58 -31.96
CA SER A 29 27.76 16.72 -32.86
C SER A 29 27.22 17.91 -32.09
N THR A 30 28.02 18.96 -32.05
CA THR A 30 27.62 20.33 -31.76
C THR A 30 26.66 20.85 -32.83
N ASN A 31 25.49 21.37 -32.41
CA ASN A 31 24.89 22.62 -32.93
C ASN A 31 23.45 22.81 -32.43
N GLY A 32 23.11 24.06 -32.08
CA GLY A 32 21.73 24.52 -32.06
C GLY A 32 21.26 25.27 -30.82
N GLN A 33 22.04 26.21 -30.30
CA GLN A 33 21.56 27.18 -29.31
C GLN A 33 20.50 28.10 -29.98
N ILE A 34 19.22 27.87 -29.72
CA ILE A 34 18.16 28.84 -30.00
C ILE A 34 17.84 29.56 -28.69
N ARG A 35 18.38 30.78 -28.56
CA ARG A 35 18.04 31.74 -27.51
C ARG A 35 16.66 32.33 -27.80
N TYR A 36 15.69 32.08 -26.93
CA TYR A 36 14.55 32.98 -26.78
C TYR A 36 14.80 33.89 -25.57
N ARG A 37 15.16 35.14 -25.87
CA ARG A 37 15.06 36.28 -24.96
C ARG A 37 13.66 36.86 -25.10
N THR A 38 13.01 37.14 -23.97
CA THR A 38 11.94 38.13 -23.88
C THR A 38 12.13 38.96 -22.59
N PRO A 39 11.63 40.20 -22.56
CA PRO A 39 12.33 41.32 -21.93
C PRO A 39 11.89 41.57 -20.49
N SER A 40 12.86 42.02 -19.70
CA SER A 40 12.64 42.82 -18.51
C SER A 40 12.12 44.20 -18.91
N SER A 41 11.02 44.63 -18.28
CA SER A 41 10.67 46.03 -18.13
C SER A 41 10.64 46.34 -16.64
N ALA A 42 11.64 47.10 -16.23
CA ALA A 42 11.66 47.86 -14.99
C ALA A 42 10.81 49.13 -15.18
N GLU A 43 10.12 49.55 -14.12
CA GLU A 43 9.92 50.94 -13.69
C GLU A 43 9.36 50.88 -12.26
N LEU A 44 9.72 51.71 -11.28
CA LEU A 44 10.83 52.62 -11.04
C LEU A 44 10.51 53.21 -9.64
N PHE A 45 11.44 53.12 -8.67
CA PHE A 45 11.72 54.11 -7.58
C PHE A 45 10.62 54.31 -6.50
N LEU A 46 10.83 54.63 -5.23
CA LEU A 46 11.88 54.95 -4.24
C LEU A 46 11.08 54.93 -2.90
N GLU A 47 11.56 54.76 -1.67
CA GLU A 47 12.79 55.10 -0.95
C GLU A 47 12.68 54.28 0.37
N ALA A 48 13.69 53.49 0.75
CA ALA A 48 14.70 53.84 1.76
C ALA A 48 14.11 54.43 3.06
N GLY A 49 14.37 53.91 4.26
CA GLY A 49 15.28 52.88 4.73
C GLY A 49 15.43 53.01 6.25
N THR A 50 15.87 51.93 6.90
CA THR A 50 16.77 51.88 8.09
C THR A 50 16.32 52.62 9.38
N THR A 51 16.45 52.15 10.62
CA THR A 51 17.15 51.03 11.29
C THR A 51 16.83 51.12 12.80
N ALA A 52 16.81 49.96 13.47
CA ALA A 52 17.35 49.67 14.80
C ALA A 52 16.74 50.25 16.12
N MET A 53 16.65 49.31 17.07
CA MET A 53 16.84 49.37 18.54
C MET A 53 15.72 49.89 19.47
N SER A 54 15.35 49.00 20.41
CA SER A 54 14.67 49.23 21.70
C SER A 54 15.59 49.95 22.72
N PRO A 55 15.24 50.12 24.02
CA PRO A 55 13.94 50.16 24.73
C PRO A 55 13.81 51.43 25.63
N THR A 56 12.71 51.62 26.38
CA THR A 56 12.65 51.94 27.85
C THR A 56 11.36 52.67 28.30
N ASN A 57 10.93 52.31 29.52
CA ASN A 57 9.87 52.90 30.36
C ASN A 57 10.14 54.38 30.72
N SER A 58 9.09 55.17 30.93
CA SER A 58 8.66 55.67 32.26
C SER A 58 7.77 56.92 32.20
N ASP A 59 6.90 56.98 33.20
CA ASP A 59 6.03 58.05 33.72
C ASP A 59 6.27 59.51 33.29
N SER A 60 5.17 60.23 33.03
CA SER A 60 4.58 61.19 34.01
C SER A 60 3.70 62.28 33.34
N LYS A 61 2.60 62.59 34.04
CA LYS A 61 1.60 63.67 33.86
C LYS A 61 2.22 65.06 33.54
N PRO A 62 1.48 65.99 32.87
CA PRO A 62 0.56 66.86 33.62
C PRO A 62 -0.72 67.33 32.91
N SER A 63 -1.61 67.82 33.78
CA SER A 63 -2.88 68.54 33.62
C SER A 63 -2.85 69.77 32.69
N THR A 64 -3.97 70.08 32.01
CA THR A 64 -4.89 71.18 32.35
C THR A 64 -6.05 71.39 31.35
N MET A 65 -7.20 71.75 31.93
CA MET A 65 -8.31 72.58 31.43
C MET A 65 -9.25 72.16 30.27
N LYS A 66 -10.53 72.22 30.62
CA LYS A 66 -11.76 71.90 29.87
C LYS A 66 -12.28 73.09 29.04
N ARG A 67 -12.97 72.78 27.93
CA ARG A 67 -14.19 73.45 27.45
C ARG A 67 -15.21 72.41 26.93
N PRO A 68 -16.53 72.70 26.91
CA PRO A 68 -17.56 71.67 27.10
C PRO A 68 -18.34 71.26 25.82
N GLY A 69 -18.75 69.99 25.78
CA GLY A 69 -20.16 69.60 25.66
C GLY A 69 -20.73 69.23 24.28
N LEU A 70 -20.78 67.92 23.99
CA LEU A 70 -21.86 67.26 23.21
C LEU A 70 -22.09 65.86 23.84
N ARG A 71 -23.29 65.57 24.36
CA ARG A 71 -23.65 64.27 24.98
C ARG A 71 -24.18 63.30 23.92
N HIS A 72 -23.73 62.04 23.97
CA HIS A 72 -24.22 60.92 23.16
C HIS A 72 -25.20 60.08 24.00
N GLU A 73 -26.39 59.76 23.48
CA GLU A 73 -27.38 58.88 24.16
C GLU A 73 -26.94 57.41 24.19
N SER A 74 -27.27 56.70 25.27
CA SER A 74 -26.87 55.32 25.57
C SER A 74 -27.86 54.27 25.00
N LEU A 75 -27.35 53.09 24.66
CA LEU A 75 -28.11 51.92 24.19
C LEU A 75 -29.26 51.51 25.12
N SER A 76 -29.13 51.76 26.43
CA SER A 76 -30.16 51.48 27.42
C SER A 76 -31.45 52.29 27.17
N ASP A 77 -31.34 53.50 26.62
CA ASP A 77 -32.50 54.37 26.36
C ASP A 77 -33.24 53.95 25.09
N LYS A 78 -32.52 53.41 24.10
CA LYS A 78 -33.14 52.76 22.92
C LYS A 78 -33.92 51.51 23.31
N ILE A 79 -33.38 50.66 24.19
CA ILE A 79 -34.05 49.40 24.60
C ILE A 79 -35.36 49.69 25.36
N LYS A 80 -35.39 50.72 26.21
CA LYS A 80 -36.63 51.12 26.90
C LYS A 80 -37.71 51.63 25.94
N LYS A 81 -37.33 52.28 24.84
CA LYS A 81 -38.25 52.87 23.86
C LYS A 81 -38.95 51.82 22.97
N TYR A 82 -38.33 50.66 22.73
CA TYR A 82 -38.85 49.61 21.85
C TYR A 82 -39.34 48.34 22.54
N LYS A 83 -39.41 48.33 23.88
CA LYS A 83 -39.88 47.17 24.68
C LYS A 83 -41.25 46.62 24.25
N GLY A 84 -42.18 47.49 23.85
CA GLY A 84 -43.50 47.07 23.36
C GLY A 84 -43.46 46.38 22.00
N VAL A 85 -42.58 46.82 21.10
CA VAL A 85 -42.45 46.25 19.73
C VAL A 85 -41.73 44.90 19.76
N LEU A 86 -40.72 44.76 20.63
CA LEU A 86 -40.00 43.50 20.84
C LEU A 86 -40.89 42.39 21.44
N LEU A 87 -41.88 42.74 22.26
CA LEU A 87 -42.85 41.79 22.82
C LEU A 87 -43.87 41.33 21.77
N VAL A 88 -44.32 42.22 20.87
CA VAL A 88 -45.33 41.90 19.85
C VAL A 88 -44.76 41.00 18.75
N ILE A 89 -43.44 41.06 18.47
CA ILE A 89 -42.80 40.23 17.43
C ILE A 89 -42.28 38.90 18.01
N SER A 90 -41.82 38.88 19.26
CA SER A 90 -41.24 37.67 19.85
C SER A 90 -42.29 36.59 20.17
N ILE A 91 -43.50 36.98 20.56
CA ILE A 91 -44.58 36.04 20.93
C ILE A 91 -45.09 35.22 19.72
N PRO A 92 -45.39 35.81 18.54
CA PRO A 92 -45.80 35.04 17.36
C PRO A 92 -44.70 34.10 16.85
N VAL A 93 -43.44 34.54 16.89
CA VAL A 93 -42.30 33.72 16.42
C VAL A 93 -42.07 32.51 17.34
N LEU A 94 -42.18 32.69 18.65
CA LEU A 94 -42.11 31.60 19.62
C LEU A 94 -43.30 30.63 19.47
N LEU A 95 -44.50 31.13 19.19
CA LEU A 95 -45.66 30.28 18.93
C LEU A 95 -45.51 29.45 17.64
N ILE A 96 -45.01 30.04 16.56
CA ILE A 96 -44.75 29.32 15.30
C ILE A 96 -43.67 28.25 15.50
N ALA A 97 -42.58 28.57 16.21
CA ALA A 97 -41.53 27.60 16.52
C ALA A 97 -42.05 26.46 17.41
N PHE A 98 -42.91 26.75 18.39
CA PHE A 98 -43.53 25.74 19.24
C PHE A 98 -44.49 24.83 18.45
N VAL A 99 -45.28 25.38 17.53
CA VAL A 99 -46.14 24.57 16.64
C VAL A 99 -45.30 23.67 15.73
N LEU A 100 -44.21 24.16 15.14
CA LEU A 100 -43.30 23.34 14.33
C LEU A 100 -42.59 22.24 15.12
N PHE A 101 -42.35 22.46 16.43
CA PHE A 101 -41.71 21.48 17.31
C PHE A 101 -42.70 20.42 17.83
N VAL A 102 -43.98 20.78 18.01
CA VAL A 102 -45.02 19.89 18.57
C VAL A 102 -45.81 19.16 17.48
N MET A 103 -45.78 19.61 16.22
CA MET A 103 -46.34 18.84 15.12
C MET A 103 -45.46 17.60 14.85
N PRO A 104 -46.01 16.38 14.95
CA PRO A 104 -45.25 15.18 14.63
C PRO A 104 -44.83 15.24 13.16
N SER A 105 -43.55 14.99 12.89
CA SER A 105 -43.04 14.87 11.51
C SER A 105 -43.86 13.79 10.81
N ARG A 106 -44.59 14.20 9.77
CA ARG A 106 -45.33 13.28 8.90
C ARG A 106 -44.31 12.37 8.23
N GLU A 107 -44.35 11.09 8.56
CA GLU A 107 -43.88 10.03 7.67
C GLU A 107 -44.72 10.11 6.38
N ASP A 108 -44.04 10.14 5.23
CA ASP A 108 -44.69 10.04 3.92
C ASP A 108 -45.29 8.64 3.75
N TYR A 109 -46.52 8.47 4.23
CA TYR A 109 -47.41 7.36 3.88
C TYR A 109 -48.15 7.72 2.58
N GLU A 110 -47.65 7.22 1.44
CA GLU A 110 -48.44 7.09 0.23
C GLU A 110 -49.47 5.96 0.40
N PHE A 111 -50.77 6.28 0.33
CA PHE A 111 -51.79 5.29 -0.01
C PHE A 111 -52.89 5.92 -0.86
N GLY A 112 -53.09 5.34 -2.04
CA GLY A 112 -54.18 5.64 -2.97
C GLY A 112 -54.26 4.55 -4.03
N GLU A 113 -55.12 3.56 -3.76
CA GLU A 113 -55.35 2.38 -4.58
C GLU A 113 -55.73 2.67 -6.04
N GLY A 114 -55.09 1.92 -6.94
CA GLY A 114 -55.58 1.65 -8.29
C GLY A 114 -55.12 0.26 -8.69
N ARG A 115 -55.99 -0.75 -8.52
CA ARG A 115 -55.76 -2.13 -8.96
C ARG A 115 -55.43 -2.16 -10.45
N VAL A 116 -54.15 -2.36 -10.75
CA VAL A 116 -53.69 -3.02 -11.98
C VAL A 116 -52.65 -4.04 -11.52
N ILE A 117 -52.96 -5.33 -11.69
CA ILE A 117 -52.00 -6.41 -11.50
C ILE A 117 -50.92 -6.24 -12.59
N ARG A 118 -49.93 -5.39 -12.34
CA ARG A 118 -48.66 -5.39 -13.06
C ARG A 118 -47.79 -6.44 -12.37
N LYS A 119 -47.51 -7.52 -13.08
CA LYS A 119 -46.40 -8.43 -12.80
C LYS A 119 -45.22 -7.60 -12.28
N MET A 120 -44.83 -7.82 -11.01
CA MET A 120 -43.52 -7.40 -10.52
C MET A 120 -42.49 -8.06 -11.44
N SER A 121 -41.92 -7.25 -12.33
CA SER A 121 -40.70 -7.61 -13.03
C SER A 121 -39.55 -7.23 -12.08
N PRO A 122 -38.78 -8.18 -11.55
CA PRO A 122 -37.64 -7.89 -10.69
C PRO A 122 -36.44 -7.48 -11.57
N LYS A 123 -36.54 -6.33 -12.26
CA LYS A 123 -35.50 -5.88 -13.21
C LYS A 123 -34.78 -4.59 -12.83
N SER A 124 -35.14 -3.89 -11.73
CA SER A 124 -34.46 -2.63 -11.39
C SER A 124 -33.24 -2.74 -10.47
N GLY A 125 -32.91 -3.94 -9.95
CA GLY A 125 -31.80 -4.14 -9.01
C GLY A 125 -30.47 -4.60 -9.63
N ILE A 126 -30.49 -5.09 -10.88
CA ILE A 126 -29.31 -5.63 -11.58
C ILE A 126 -28.68 -4.54 -12.47
N ASP A 127 -29.48 -3.65 -13.07
CA ASP A 127 -29.03 -2.56 -13.95
C ASP A 127 -28.28 -1.40 -13.25
N SER A 128 -28.03 -1.52 -11.95
CA SER A 128 -27.29 -0.53 -11.15
C SER A 128 -26.03 -1.09 -10.48
N ARG A 129 -25.71 -2.37 -10.72
CA ARG A 129 -24.57 -3.05 -10.10
C ARG A 129 -23.40 -3.15 -11.07
N SER A 130 -22.21 -2.89 -10.56
CA SER A 130 -20.94 -3.05 -11.28
C SER A 130 -20.11 -4.10 -10.56
N TYR A 131 -19.68 -5.12 -11.29
CA TYR A 131 -18.76 -6.14 -10.77
C TYR A 131 -17.35 -5.88 -11.26
N ALA A 132 -16.35 -6.34 -10.52
CA ALA A 132 -14.96 -6.41 -10.96
C ALA A 132 -14.33 -7.71 -10.50
N VAL A 133 -13.55 -8.35 -11.37
CA VAL A 133 -12.77 -9.57 -11.08
C VAL A 133 -11.30 -9.22 -11.13
N ILE A 134 -10.59 -9.36 -10.01
CA ILE A 134 -9.18 -9.01 -9.89
C ILE A 134 -8.40 -10.24 -9.44
N PHE A 135 -7.39 -10.62 -10.21
CA PHE A 135 -6.43 -11.65 -9.84
C PHE A 135 -5.17 -11.02 -9.27
N ASP A 136 -4.77 -11.50 -8.10
CA ASP A 136 -3.47 -11.23 -7.49
C ASP A 136 -2.54 -12.42 -7.75
N ALA A 137 -1.60 -12.25 -8.68
CA ALA A 137 -0.61 -13.24 -9.04
C ALA A 137 0.70 -13.00 -8.26
N GLY A 138 0.67 -13.40 -6.99
CA GLY A 138 1.80 -13.30 -6.07
C GLY A 138 2.89 -14.36 -6.27
N SER A 139 4.03 -14.16 -5.60
CA SER A 139 5.16 -15.10 -5.61
C SER A 139 4.82 -16.44 -4.93
N SER A 140 4.04 -16.42 -3.85
CA SER A 140 3.69 -17.61 -3.06
C SER A 140 2.39 -18.30 -3.49
N GLY A 141 1.61 -17.68 -4.39
CA GLY A 141 0.30 -18.17 -4.81
C GLY A 141 -0.45 -17.17 -5.67
N SER A 142 -1.51 -17.64 -6.32
CA SER A 142 -2.44 -16.81 -7.10
C SER A 142 -3.79 -16.75 -6.41
N ARG A 143 -4.40 -15.57 -6.38
CA ARG A 143 -5.70 -15.31 -5.74
C ARG A 143 -6.66 -14.68 -6.74
N VAL A 144 -7.96 -14.90 -6.57
CA VAL A 144 -9.00 -14.15 -7.29
C VAL A 144 -9.95 -13.53 -6.30
N HIS A 145 -10.31 -12.28 -6.59
CA HIS A 145 -11.22 -11.44 -5.85
C HIS A 145 -12.36 -11.04 -6.78
N VAL A 146 -13.61 -11.19 -6.34
CA VAL A 146 -14.77 -10.63 -7.03
C VAL A 146 -15.48 -9.67 -6.10
N TYR A 147 -15.64 -8.44 -6.57
CA TYR A 147 -16.37 -7.38 -5.88
C TYR A 147 -17.60 -6.98 -6.66
N CYS A 148 -18.62 -6.52 -5.93
CA CYS A 148 -19.81 -5.93 -6.51
C CYS A 148 -20.05 -4.57 -5.85
N PHE A 149 -20.35 -3.57 -6.65
CA PHE A 149 -20.55 -2.19 -6.24
C PHE A 149 -21.93 -1.69 -6.68
N ASP A 150 -22.51 -0.80 -5.89
CA ASP A 150 -23.64 0.01 -6.33
C ASP A 150 -23.19 1.29 -7.06
N ARG A 151 -24.15 2.15 -7.44
CA ARG A 151 -23.87 3.42 -8.14
C ARG A 151 -23.09 4.44 -7.33
N LYS A 152 -23.02 4.28 -6.01
CA LYS A 152 -22.26 5.16 -5.10
C LYS A 152 -20.87 4.59 -4.79
N LEU A 153 -20.48 3.51 -5.46
CA LEU A 153 -19.27 2.73 -5.19
C LEU A 153 -19.26 2.11 -3.80
N ASP A 154 -20.42 1.86 -3.18
CA ASP A 154 -20.47 1.05 -1.96
C ASP A 154 -20.41 -0.44 -2.32
N LEU A 155 -19.63 -1.22 -1.57
CA LEU A 155 -19.62 -2.68 -1.68
C LEU A 155 -21.02 -3.24 -1.37
N VAL A 156 -21.48 -4.15 -2.23
CA VAL A 156 -22.73 -4.88 -2.05
C VAL A 156 -22.49 -6.39 -2.03
N PRO A 157 -23.29 -7.16 -1.27
CA PRO A 157 -23.05 -8.59 -1.12
C PRO A 157 -23.17 -9.41 -2.42
N ILE A 158 -22.25 -10.35 -2.60
CA ILE A 158 -22.30 -11.48 -3.51
C ILE A 158 -22.72 -12.70 -2.67
N GLY A 159 -24.02 -13.02 -2.71
CA GLY A 159 -24.58 -13.99 -1.77
C GLY A 159 -24.59 -13.42 -0.35
N LYS A 160 -23.73 -13.93 0.54
CA LYS A 160 -23.63 -13.50 1.94
C LYS A 160 -22.40 -12.65 2.25
N GLU A 161 -21.41 -12.64 1.37
CA GLU A 161 -20.12 -11.97 1.57
C GLU A 161 -20.01 -10.74 0.67
N LEU A 162 -19.21 -9.75 1.05
CA LEU A 162 -18.91 -8.58 0.18
C LEU A 162 -17.85 -8.88 -0.89
N GLU A 163 -17.20 -10.03 -0.77
CA GLU A 163 -16.07 -10.45 -1.60
C GLU A 163 -16.13 -11.96 -1.81
N LEU A 164 -15.97 -12.40 -3.04
CA LEU A 164 -15.56 -13.77 -3.30
C LEU A 164 -14.03 -13.81 -3.34
N PHE A 165 -13.43 -14.50 -2.38
CA PHE A 165 -11.99 -14.70 -2.27
C PHE A 165 -11.63 -16.18 -2.41
N LEU A 166 -10.69 -16.49 -3.31
CA LEU A 166 -10.16 -17.83 -3.49
C LEU A 166 -8.66 -17.77 -3.79
N GLN A 167 -7.90 -18.74 -3.29
CA GLN A 167 -6.45 -18.80 -3.44
C GLN A 167 -5.99 -20.19 -3.88
N LEU A 168 -4.92 -20.24 -4.68
CA LEU A 168 -4.16 -21.44 -5.04
C LEU A 168 -2.66 -21.22 -4.84
N LYS A 169 -1.93 -22.32 -4.66
CA LYS A 169 -0.45 -22.38 -4.67
C LYS A 169 0.00 -23.43 -5.69
N PRO A 170 1.20 -23.30 -6.31
CA PRO A 170 2.14 -22.18 -6.19
C PRO A 170 1.69 -20.94 -6.99
N GLY A 171 2.47 -19.85 -6.93
CA GLY A 171 2.28 -18.65 -7.75
C GLY A 171 2.71 -18.84 -9.20
N LEU A 172 2.44 -17.86 -10.06
CA LEU A 172 2.79 -17.93 -11.50
C LEU A 172 4.29 -18.11 -11.74
N SER A 173 5.14 -17.57 -10.86
CA SER A 173 6.59 -17.61 -11.01
C SER A 173 7.16 -19.03 -10.92
N ALA A 174 6.47 -19.97 -10.26
CA ALA A 174 6.88 -21.38 -10.20
C ALA A 174 6.84 -22.07 -11.57
N TYR A 175 6.13 -21.48 -12.54
CA TYR A 175 5.99 -21.98 -13.90
C TYR A 175 6.84 -21.21 -14.92
N ALA A 176 7.98 -20.63 -14.48
CA ALA A 176 8.87 -19.80 -15.31
C ALA A 176 9.19 -20.42 -16.69
N ASN A 177 9.34 -21.75 -16.74
CA ASN A 177 9.68 -22.48 -17.97
C ASN A 177 8.46 -23.04 -18.73
N ASN A 178 7.24 -22.85 -18.22
CA ASN A 178 6.01 -23.36 -18.84
C ASN A 178 4.85 -22.34 -18.75
N PRO A 179 4.86 -21.28 -19.60
CA PRO A 179 3.85 -20.22 -19.58
C PRO A 179 2.41 -20.70 -19.73
N LYS A 180 2.17 -21.75 -20.52
CA LYS A 180 0.83 -22.32 -20.72
C LYS A 180 0.30 -22.95 -19.43
N GLU A 181 1.16 -23.66 -18.70
CA GLU A 181 0.79 -24.23 -17.41
C GLU A 181 0.57 -23.15 -16.35
N ALA A 182 1.37 -22.07 -16.40
CA ALA A 182 1.14 -20.88 -15.56
C ALA A 182 -0.29 -20.34 -15.76
N ALA A 183 -0.72 -20.17 -17.01
CA ALA A 183 -2.09 -19.73 -17.31
C ALA A 183 -3.13 -20.76 -16.89
N ASN A 184 -2.93 -22.05 -17.21
CA ASN A 184 -3.86 -23.13 -16.82
C ASN A 184 -4.11 -23.18 -15.32
N SER A 185 -3.11 -22.83 -14.49
CA SER A 185 -3.26 -22.78 -13.04
C SER A 185 -4.37 -21.82 -12.57
N LEU A 186 -4.72 -20.80 -13.37
CA LEU A 186 -5.77 -19.81 -13.06
C LEU A 186 -7.17 -20.25 -13.50
N VAL A 187 -7.32 -21.29 -14.31
CA VAL A 187 -8.61 -21.69 -14.91
C VAL A 187 -9.70 -21.95 -13.87
N SER A 188 -9.35 -22.69 -12.80
CA SER A 188 -10.33 -23.03 -11.76
C SER A 188 -10.79 -21.81 -10.95
N LEU A 189 -9.90 -20.82 -10.77
CA LEU A 189 -10.23 -19.54 -10.14
C LEU A 189 -11.13 -18.70 -11.06
N LEU A 190 -10.79 -18.62 -12.35
CA LEU A 190 -11.57 -17.91 -13.36
C LEU A 190 -13.00 -18.44 -13.46
N GLN A 191 -13.18 -19.75 -13.57
CA GLN A 191 -14.51 -20.37 -13.66
C GLN A 191 -15.38 -20.05 -12.44
N LYS A 192 -14.79 -20.09 -11.24
CA LYS A 192 -15.51 -19.73 -10.00
C LYS A 192 -15.87 -18.25 -9.97
N ALA A 193 -14.94 -17.37 -10.35
CA ALA A 193 -15.19 -15.94 -10.43
C ALA A 193 -16.33 -15.62 -11.43
N GLU A 194 -16.28 -16.18 -12.64
CA GLU A 194 -17.34 -16.02 -13.64
C GLU A 194 -18.69 -16.53 -13.16
N SER A 195 -18.72 -17.68 -12.47
CA SER A 195 -19.97 -18.24 -11.93
C SER A 195 -20.64 -17.36 -10.88
N SER A 196 -19.87 -16.48 -10.22
CA SER A 196 -20.38 -15.54 -9.22
C SER A 196 -20.95 -14.24 -9.82
N VAL A 197 -20.66 -13.98 -11.10
CA VAL A 197 -21.13 -12.79 -11.84
C VAL A 197 -22.35 -13.15 -12.68
N PRO A 198 -23.49 -12.42 -12.60
CA PRO A 198 -24.65 -12.65 -13.44
C PRO A 198 -24.31 -12.65 -14.94
N LYS A 199 -24.88 -13.59 -15.70
CA LYS A 199 -24.54 -13.83 -17.13
C LYS A 199 -24.69 -12.57 -17.99
N GLU A 200 -25.69 -11.75 -17.69
CA GLU A 200 -25.98 -10.48 -18.35
C GLU A 200 -24.97 -9.36 -18.03
N LEU A 201 -24.23 -9.47 -16.92
CA LEU A 201 -23.22 -8.50 -16.50
C LEU A 201 -21.80 -8.92 -16.87
N GLN A 202 -21.54 -10.20 -17.12
CA GLN A 202 -20.21 -10.72 -17.49
C GLN A 202 -19.52 -9.90 -18.60
N PRO A 203 -20.16 -9.56 -19.74
CA PRO A 203 -19.52 -8.78 -20.80
C PRO A 203 -19.15 -7.33 -20.42
N LYS A 204 -19.67 -6.83 -19.29
CA LYS A 204 -19.38 -5.49 -18.75
C LYS A 204 -18.41 -5.53 -17.56
N THR A 205 -18.19 -6.70 -16.98
CA THR A 205 -17.37 -6.88 -15.79
C THR A 205 -15.89 -6.90 -16.17
N PRO A 206 -15.08 -5.89 -15.79
CA PRO A 206 -13.65 -5.94 -16.01
C PRO A 206 -13.01 -7.13 -15.30
N VAL A 207 -12.14 -7.83 -16.02
CA VAL A 207 -11.19 -8.79 -15.44
C VAL A 207 -9.78 -8.24 -15.54
N ARG A 208 -9.08 -8.16 -14.39
CA ARG A 208 -7.68 -7.73 -14.31
C ARG A 208 -6.83 -8.80 -13.64
N VAL A 209 -5.58 -8.91 -14.05
CA VAL A 209 -4.54 -9.75 -13.45
C VAL A 209 -3.34 -8.88 -13.17
N GLY A 210 -3.05 -8.67 -11.90
CA GLY A 210 -1.84 -7.99 -11.43
C GLY A 210 -0.83 -9.01 -10.96
N ALA A 211 0.28 -9.15 -11.69
CA ALA A 211 1.44 -9.90 -11.21
C ALA A 211 2.36 -8.98 -10.39
N THR A 212 2.82 -9.46 -9.24
CA THR A 212 3.64 -8.66 -8.31
C THR A 212 5.13 -8.96 -8.46
N ALA A 213 5.94 -8.64 -7.44
CA ALA A 213 7.39 -8.77 -7.46
C ALA A 213 7.91 -10.18 -7.83
N GLY A 214 7.15 -11.24 -7.54
CA GLY A 214 7.55 -12.61 -7.87
C GLY A 214 7.74 -12.84 -9.37
N LEU A 215 6.88 -12.24 -10.20
CA LEU A 215 7.03 -12.34 -11.65
C LEU A 215 8.15 -11.40 -12.13
N ARG A 216 8.22 -10.15 -11.61
CA ARG A 216 9.31 -9.19 -11.91
C ARG A 216 10.70 -9.83 -11.81
N ALA A 217 10.91 -10.66 -10.79
CA ALA A 217 12.18 -11.32 -10.52
C ALA A 217 12.61 -12.36 -11.58
N LEU A 218 11.70 -12.87 -12.42
CA LEU A 218 12.04 -13.82 -13.49
C LEU A 218 12.73 -13.17 -14.70
N GLY A 219 12.79 -11.84 -14.75
CA GLY A 219 13.22 -11.07 -15.91
C GLY A 219 12.09 -10.84 -16.93
N MET A 220 12.31 -9.88 -17.82
CA MET A 220 11.28 -9.38 -18.75
C MET A 220 10.72 -10.49 -19.66
N ASP A 221 11.57 -11.26 -20.31
CA ASP A 221 11.13 -12.25 -21.31
C ASP A 221 10.30 -13.41 -20.72
N ALA A 222 10.68 -13.95 -19.55
CA ALA A 222 9.90 -14.99 -18.90
C ALA A 222 8.56 -14.45 -18.39
N SER A 223 8.57 -13.26 -17.79
CA SER A 223 7.37 -12.56 -17.32
C SER A 223 6.38 -12.30 -18.45
N ASP A 224 6.86 -11.74 -19.56
CA ASP A 224 6.03 -11.37 -20.70
C ASP A 224 5.41 -12.59 -21.36
N ARG A 225 6.14 -13.71 -21.47
CA ARG A 225 5.58 -14.96 -21.99
C ARG A 225 4.47 -15.52 -21.10
N ILE A 226 4.65 -15.49 -19.77
CA ILE A 226 3.61 -15.90 -18.82
C ILE A 226 2.38 -14.99 -18.93
N LEU A 227 2.57 -13.67 -18.91
CA LEU A 227 1.46 -12.72 -19.03
C LEU A 227 0.74 -12.85 -20.36
N GLN A 228 1.47 -13.11 -21.45
CA GLN A 228 0.85 -13.35 -22.75
C GLN A 228 -0.01 -14.60 -22.74
N ALA A 229 0.45 -15.70 -22.15
CA ALA A 229 -0.36 -16.91 -21.99
C ALA A 229 -1.63 -16.66 -21.14
N VAL A 230 -1.54 -15.80 -20.12
CA VAL A 230 -2.70 -15.38 -19.31
C VAL A 230 -3.67 -14.51 -20.13
N ARG A 231 -3.16 -13.58 -20.95
CA ARG A 231 -3.99 -12.78 -21.88
C ARG A 231 -4.72 -13.68 -22.87
N ASP A 232 -4.02 -14.66 -23.42
CA ASP A 232 -4.60 -15.64 -24.35
C ASP A 232 -5.70 -16.46 -23.67
N LEU A 233 -5.47 -16.94 -22.43
CA LEU A 233 -6.48 -17.63 -21.65
C LEU A 233 -7.74 -16.77 -21.46
N LEU A 234 -7.60 -15.52 -21.00
CA LEU A 234 -8.74 -14.65 -20.75
C LEU A 234 -9.51 -14.35 -22.05
N ARG A 235 -8.80 -14.08 -23.14
CA ARG A 235 -9.41 -13.83 -24.45
C ARG A 235 -10.16 -15.05 -24.98
N ASP A 236 -9.58 -16.24 -24.85
CA ASP A 236 -10.07 -17.43 -25.53
C ASP A 236 -11.16 -18.16 -24.72
N THR A 237 -11.19 -17.97 -23.39
CA THR A 237 -12.06 -18.75 -22.49
C THR A 237 -13.01 -17.91 -21.65
N SER A 238 -12.72 -16.62 -21.41
CA SER A 238 -13.54 -15.81 -20.51
C SER A 238 -14.66 -15.07 -21.24
N THR A 239 -15.79 -14.93 -20.54
CA THR A 239 -16.93 -14.09 -20.90
C THR A 239 -16.85 -12.69 -20.29
N LEU A 240 -15.85 -12.45 -19.44
CA LEU A 240 -15.60 -11.18 -18.78
C LEU A 240 -14.97 -10.16 -19.73
N LYS A 241 -15.10 -8.88 -19.43
CA LYS A 241 -14.48 -7.80 -20.20
C LYS A 241 -12.97 -7.75 -19.92
N SER A 242 -12.16 -8.30 -20.83
CA SER A 242 -10.71 -8.14 -20.80
C SER A 242 -10.30 -6.84 -21.50
N GLU A 243 -9.52 -6.01 -20.80
CA GLU A 243 -8.96 -4.77 -21.36
C GLU A 243 -7.52 -4.99 -21.84
N ALA A 244 -7.03 -4.17 -22.78
CA ALA A 244 -5.69 -4.33 -23.35
C ALA A 244 -4.57 -4.29 -22.29
N ASN A 245 -4.76 -3.47 -21.25
CA ASN A 245 -3.90 -3.35 -20.07
C ASN A 245 -4.47 -4.10 -18.84
N GLY A 246 -5.38 -5.05 -19.05
CA GLY A 246 -6.00 -5.81 -17.96
C GLY A 246 -5.07 -6.85 -17.35
N VAL A 247 -4.05 -7.31 -18.07
CA VAL A 247 -3.05 -8.26 -17.57
C VAL A 247 -1.69 -7.58 -17.59
N THR A 248 -1.15 -7.25 -16.43
CA THR A 248 0.10 -6.50 -16.29
C THR A 248 0.93 -7.02 -15.13
N VAL A 249 2.23 -6.78 -15.22
CA VAL A 249 3.04 -6.69 -14.02
C VAL A 249 2.68 -5.35 -13.39
N LEU A 250 2.13 -5.37 -12.17
CA LEU A 250 1.96 -4.12 -11.43
C LEU A 250 3.36 -3.56 -11.23
N ASP A 251 3.57 -2.27 -11.46
CA ASP A 251 4.73 -1.64 -10.87
C ASP A 251 4.54 -1.60 -9.34
N GLY A 252 5.63 -1.52 -8.59
CA GLY A 252 5.52 -1.60 -7.13
C GLY A 252 4.76 -0.41 -6.53
N SER A 253 4.77 0.73 -7.23
CA SER A 253 4.03 1.92 -6.82
C SER A 253 2.51 1.76 -6.98
N GLN A 254 2.06 1.05 -8.01
CA GLN A 254 0.67 0.70 -8.24
C GLN A 254 0.14 -0.17 -7.11
N GLU A 255 0.85 -1.25 -6.79
CA GLU A 255 0.51 -2.19 -5.70
C GLU A 255 0.33 -1.45 -4.37
N GLY A 256 1.31 -0.62 -3.97
CA GLY A 256 1.23 0.19 -2.76
C GLY A 256 0.10 1.22 -2.81
N SER A 257 -0.14 1.87 -3.96
CA SER A 257 -1.22 2.85 -4.11
C SER A 257 -2.61 2.23 -4.00
N TYR A 258 -2.81 1.05 -4.60
CA TYR A 258 -4.07 0.33 -4.52
C TYR A 258 -4.31 -0.20 -3.11
N GLN A 259 -3.27 -0.69 -2.42
CA GLN A 259 -3.37 -1.06 -1.00
C GLN A 259 -3.81 0.13 -0.15
N TRP A 260 -3.23 1.31 -0.37
CA TRP A 260 -3.61 2.53 0.35
C TRP A 260 -5.07 2.91 0.10
N VAL A 261 -5.54 2.80 -1.17
CA VAL A 261 -6.93 3.00 -1.54
C VAL A 261 -7.85 1.99 -0.84
N THR A 262 -7.51 0.70 -0.85
CA THR A 262 -8.26 -0.36 -0.16
C THR A 262 -8.52 0.00 1.30
N ILE A 263 -7.45 0.25 2.06
CA ILE A 263 -7.56 0.50 3.50
C ILE A 263 -8.36 1.78 3.77
N ASN A 264 -8.05 2.87 3.08
CA ASN A 264 -8.75 4.14 3.32
C ASN A 264 -10.19 4.13 2.79
N TYR A 265 -10.52 3.32 1.79
CA TYR A 265 -11.89 3.09 1.36
C TYR A 265 -12.68 2.33 2.45
N LEU A 266 -12.13 1.23 2.95
CA LEU A 266 -12.80 0.38 3.94
C LEU A 266 -12.98 1.10 5.29
N LEU A 267 -12.05 1.99 5.65
CA LEU A 267 -12.16 2.86 6.83
C LEU A 267 -13.06 4.10 6.60
N GLY A 268 -13.56 4.29 5.38
CA GLY A 268 -14.37 5.46 5.02
C GLY A 268 -13.60 6.79 5.12
N ASN A 269 -12.30 6.78 4.85
CA ASN A 269 -11.41 7.94 4.93
C ASN A 269 -11.23 8.67 3.59
N LEU A 270 -11.52 8.02 2.46
CA LEU A 270 -11.50 8.69 1.16
C LEU A 270 -12.51 9.85 1.13
N GLY A 271 -12.13 10.94 0.46
CA GLY A 271 -12.87 12.21 0.48
C GLY A 271 -12.51 13.13 1.67
N LYS A 272 -11.91 12.62 2.75
CA LYS A 272 -11.45 13.45 3.89
C LYS A 272 -10.09 14.11 3.61
N LYS A 273 -9.67 15.05 4.46
CA LYS A 273 -8.30 15.60 4.42
C LYS A 273 -7.25 14.49 4.57
N TYR A 274 -6.09 14.64 3.92
CA TYR A 274 -5.00 13.65 3.99
C TYR A 274 -4.56 13.34 5.43
N SER A 275 -4.65 14.31 6.35
CA SER A 275 -4.36 14.14 7.78
C SER A 275 -5.28 13.15 8.51
N ASN A 276 -6.43 12.80 7.90
CA ASN A 276 -7.39 11.83 8.44
C ASN A 276 -7.27 10.46 7.75
N THR A 277 -6.34 10.32 6.82
CA THR A 277 -6.04 9.04 6.18
C THR A 277 -5.03 8.27 7.02
N VAL A 278 -4.88 6.98 6.72
CA VAL A 278 -3.84 6.12 7.32
C VAL A 278 -2.78 5.81 6.28
N GLY A 279 -1.55 5.61 6.73
CA GLY A 279 -0.47 5.06 5.92
C GLY A 279 -0.54 3.55 5.90
N VAL A 280 0.01 2.93 4.86
CA VAL A 280 0.05 1.49 4.70
C VAL A 280 1.46 0.99 4.46
N VAL A 281 1.77 -0.16 5.06
CA VAL A 281 2.95 -0.97 4.73
C VAL A 281 2.48 -2.36 4.35
N ASP A 282 2.90 -2.85 3.20
CA ASP A 282 2.58 -4.20 2.74
C ASP A 282 3.87 -4.99 2.56
N LEU A 283 4.07 -6.01 3.39
CA LEU A 283 5.22 -6.91 3.26
C LEU A 283 4.80 -8.14 2.49
N GLY A 284 5.02 -8.09 1.18
CA GLY A 284 4.86 -9.23 0.29
C GLY A 284 6.06 -10.19 0.33
N GLY A 285 6.06 -11.19 -0.55
CA GLY A 285 7.16 -12.16 -0.61
C GLY A 285 8.41 -11.61 -1.31
N GLY A 286 8.23 -10.84 -2.39
CA GLY A 286 9.36 -10.32 -3.20
C GLY A 286 9.70 -8.85 -2.98
N SER A 287 8.78 -8.07 -2.42
CA SER A 287 8.96 -6.65 -2.14
C SER A 287 8.18 -6.24 -0.90
N VAL A 288 8.54 -5.08 -0.35
CA VAL A 288 7.72 -4.34 0.62
C VAL A 288 7.30 -3.01 0.00
N GLN A 289 6.07 -2.57 0.26
CA GLN A 289 5.55 -1.28 -0.17
C GLN A 289 5.29 -0.39 1.03
N MET A 290 5.53 0.91 0.87
CA MET A 290 5.12 1.96 1.80
C MET A 290 4.30 2.97 1.00
N ALA A 291 3.10 3.29 1.47
CA ALA A 291 2.27 4.33 0.85
C ALA A 291 1.52 5.15 1.90
N TYR A 292 1.58 6.48 1.80
CA TYR A 292 0.81 7.36 2.67
C TYR A 292 0.65 8.75 2.04
N ALA A 293 -0.44 9.43 2.37
CA ALA A 293 -0.73 10.73 1.78
C ALA A 293 0.09 11.85 2.44
N ILE A 294 0.62 12.75 1.63
CA ILE A 294 1.47 13.86 2.04
C ILE A 294 0.84 15.21 1.69
N SER A 295 1.40 16.27 2.29
CA SER A 295 1.01 17.64 1.95
C SER A 295 1.41 17.96 0.51
N GLU A 296 0.65 18.86 -0.14
CA GLU A 296 1.04 19.41 -1.45
C GLU A 296 2.43 20.07 -1.41
N THR A 297 2.77 20.69 -0.28
CA THR A 297 4.08 21.32 -0.08
C THR A 297 5.24 20.33 -0.04
N ASP A 298 5.01 19.11 0.45
CA ASP A 298 6.05 18.07 0.47
C ASP A 298 6.08 17.32 -0.86
N ALA A 299 4.92 17.12 -1.49
CA ALA A 299 4.84 16.61 -2.86
C ALA A 299 5.60 17.49 -3.85
N ALA A 300 5.50 18.82 -3.73
CA ALA A 300 6.25 19.76 -4.58
C ALA A 300 7.78 19.69 -4.39
N LYS A 301 8.25 19.15 -3.27
CA LYS A 301 9.69 18.95 -2.97
C LYS A 301 10.16 17.54 -3.34
N ALA A 302 9.27 16.69 -3.86
CA ALA A 302 9.63 15.32 -4.22
C ALA A 302 10.81 15.32 -5.21
N PRO A 303 11.83 14.48 -4.99
CA PRO A 303 12.92 14.35 -5.94
C PRO A 303 12.41 13.92 -7.32
N ARG A 304 13.01 14.49 -8.36
CA ARG A 304 12.79 14.01 -9.73
C ARG A 304 13.76 12.86 -9.99
N LEU A 305 13.22 11.68 -10.24
CA LEU A 305 14.02 10.56 -10.72
C LEU A 305 14.34 10.78 -12.21
N SER A 306 15.55 10.42 -12.64
CA SER A 306 15.95 10.50 -14.05
C SER A 306 15.33 9.35 -14.85
N ASP A 307 14.76 9.68 -16.02
CA ASP A 307 14.33 8.80 -17.11
C ASP A 307 13.81 7.39 -16.73
N GLY A 308 12.49 7.29 -16.50
CA GLY A 308 11.74 6.02 -16.57
C GLY A 308 11.42 5.34 -15.23
N GLU A 309 11.88 5.87 -14.10
CA GLU A 309 11.52 5.35 -12.76
C GLU A 309 10.18 5.90 -12.24
N ASP A 310 9.47 5.08 -11.46
CA ASP A 310 8.23 5.43 -10.76
C ASP A 310 8.43 6.71 -9.93
N THR A 311 7.64 7.75 -10.21
CA THR A 311 7.66 8.96 -9.38
C THR A 311 7.30 8.60 -7.94
N TYR A 312 8.06 9.10 -6.97
CA TYR A 312 7.76 8.92 -5.54
C TYR A 312 6.37 9.39 -5.12
N VAL A 313 5.75 10.28 -5.90
CA VAL A 313 4.45 10.85 -5.59
C VAL A 313 3.47 10.59 -6.71
N LYS A 314 2.36 9.94 -6.37
CA LYS A 314 1.22 9.72 -7.27
C LYS A 314 0.09 10.69 -6.91
N GLU A 315 -0.36 11.48 -7.88
CA GLU A 315 -1.57 12.30 -7.71
C GLU A 315 -2.80 11.44 -7.99
N MET A 316 -3.80 11.49 -7.09
CA MET A 316 -5.05 10.75 -7.24
C MET A 316 -6.25 11.62 -6.87
N LEU A 317 -7.30 11.60 -7.70
CA LEU A 317 -8.58 12.23 -7.39
C LEU A 317 -9.57 11.15 -6.92
N LEU A 318 -9.83 11.09 -5.62
CA LEU A 318 -10.65 10.05 -5.00
C LEU A 318 -11.79 10.69 -4.23
N MET A 319 -13.03 10.33 -4.58
CA MET A 319 -14.26 10.86 -3.97
C MET A 319 -14.29 12.41 -3.91
N GLY A 320 -13.82 13.07 -4.97
CA GLY A 320 -13.79 14.53 -5.09
C GLY A 320 -12.62 15.21 -4.37
N THR A 321 -11.75 14.46 -3.70
CA THR A 321 -10.56 15.00 -3.02
C THR A 321 -9.29 14.60 -3.75
N ARG A 322 -8.41 15.58 -3.98
CA ARG A 322 -7.07 15.36 -4.53
C ARG A 322 -6.12 14.94 -3.42
N TYR A 323 -5.45 13.81 -3.61
CA TYR A 323 -4.39 13.31 -2.74
C TYR A 323 -3.07 13.32 -3.49
N TYR A 324 -2.01 13.68 -2.77
CA TYR A 324 -0.63 13.44 -3.18
C TYR A 324 -0.13 12.28 -2.35
N LEU A 325 0.05 11.12 -2.97
CA LEU A 325 0.40 9.89 -2.30
C LEU A 325 1.90 9.65 -2.46
N TYR A 326 2.66 9.73 -1.37
CA TYR A 326 3.98 9.13 -1.38
C TYR A 326 3.81 7.62 -1.49
N VAL A 327 4.51 7.01 -2.44
CA VAL A 327 4.53 5.57 -2.60
C VAL A 327 5.89 5.11 -3.06
N HIS A 328 6.38 4.03 -2.46
CA HIS A 328 7.58 3.35 -2.93
C HIS A 328 7.48 1.85 -2.69
N SER A 329 8.13 1.08 -3.56
CA SER A 329 8.26 -0.36 -3.44
C SER A 329 9.72 -0.76 -3.47
N TYR A 330 10.14 -1.46 -2.42
CA TYR A 330 11.49 -1.93 -2.23
C TYR A 330 11.54 -3.38 -2.73
N LEU A 331 11.89 -3.56 -4.01
CA LEU A 331 12.14 -4.88 -4.58
C LEU A 331 13.33 -5.54 -3.88
N HIS A 332 13.27 -6.87 -3.71
CA HIS A 332 14.23 -7.67 -2.93
C HIS A 332 14.09 -7.56 -1.40
N TYR A 333 13.17 -6.71 -0.92
CA TYR A 333 12.91 -6.48 0.50
C TYR A 333 11.53 -6.99 0.94
N GLY A 334 10.94 -7.92 0.19
CA GLY A 334 9.84 -8.75 0.69
C GLY A 334 10.36 -9.82 1.65
N LEU A 335 9.51 -10.47 2.46
CA LEU A 335 9.98 -11.41 3.48
C LEU A 335 10.87 -12.53 2.90
N LEU A 336 10.43 -13.15 1.81
CA LEU A 336 11.16 -14.26 1.18
C LEU A 336 12.44 -13.78 0.49
N ALA A 337 12.38 -12.64 -0.19
CA ALA A 337 13.58 -12.05 -0.80
C ALA A 337 14.61 -11.59 0.23
N ALA A 338 14.15 -11.01 1.35
CA ALA A 338 15.00 -10.52 2.41
C ALA A 338 15.77 -11.65 3.09
N ARG A 339 15.22 -12.86 3.16
CA ARG A 339 15.98 -14.04 3.60
C ARG A 339 17.22 -14.26 2.74
N ALA A 340 17.06 -14.20 1.40
CA ALA A 340 18.18 -14.33 0.48
C ALA A 340 19.23 -13.22 0.69
N GLU A 341 18.79 -11.97 0.82
CA GLU A 341 19.69 -10.82 1.07
C GLU A 341 20.45 -10.95 2.41
N ILE A 342 19.78 -11.40 3.48
CA ILE A 342 20.40 -11.60 4.80
C ILE A 342 21.37 -12.78 4.79
N LEU A 343 21.06 -13.86 4.07
CA LEU A 343 21.95 -15.00 3.90
C LEU A 343 23.21 -14.60 3.13
N ASP A 344 23.06 -13.85 2.04
CA ASP A 344 24.18 -13.38 1.21
C ASP A 344 25.01 -12.27 1.89
N ALA A 345 24.46 -11.59 2.90
CA ALA A 345 25.19 -10.61 3.71
C ALA A 345 26.18 -11.25 4.72
N SER A 346 26.12 -12.58 4.92
CA SER A 346 27.09 -13.30 5.75
C SER A 346 28.33 -13.65 4.94
N GLU A 347 29.51 -13.19 5.36
CA GLU A 347 30.79 -13.61 4.78
C GLU A 347 31.20 -15.02 5.23
N ASP A 348 30.56 -15.53 6.30
CA ASP A 348 30.85 -16.82 6.89
C ASP A 348 30.03 -17.94 6.26
N SER A 349 30.55 -19.17 6.35
CA SER A 349 29.85 -20.37 5.89
C SER A 349 28.65 -20.77 6.76
N THR A 350 28.39 -20.02 7.84
CA THR A 350 27.27 -20.18 8.78
C THR A 350 26.59 -18.84 9.01
N ASN A 351 25.35 -18.83 9.51
CA ASN A 351 24.55 -17.63 9.67
C ASN A 351 23.85 -17.58 11.05
N PRO A 352 24.04 -16.49 11.84
CA PRO A 352 23.45 -16.31 13.16
C PRO A 352 21.95 -16.01 13.14
N CYS A 353 21.31 -15.89 11.97
CA CYS A 353 19.86 -15.78 11.85
C CYS A 353 19.14 -17.14 11.75
N ILE A 354 19.89 -18.22 11.53
CA ILE A 354 19.35 -19.56 11.30
C ILE A 354 19.31 -20.34 12.61
N LEU A 355 18.17 -20.97 12.90
CA LEU A 355 17.98 -21.72 14.14
C LEU A 355 18.99 -22.86 14.28
N ALA A 356 19.50 -23.03 15.50
CA ALA A 356 20.42 -24.11 15.84
C ALA A 356 19.86 -25.49 15.43
N GLY A 357 20.70 -26.31 14.80
CA GLY A 357 20.33 -27.64 14.30
C GLY A 357 19.81 -27.67 12.87
N TYR A 358 19.72 -26.52 12.18
CA TYR A 358 19.47 -26.48 10.74
C TYR A 358 20.77 -26.36 9.94
N ASP A 359 20.90 -27.20 8.92
CA ASP A 359 21.94 -27.13 7.90
C ASP A 359 21.31 -27.44 6.55
N GLY A 360 21.24 -26.45 5.67
CA GLY A 360 20.52 -26.59 4.42
C GLY A 360 20.75 -25.44 3.45
N VAL A 361 19.82 -25.32 2.51
CA VAL A 361 19.86 -24.36 1.41
C VAL A 361 18.48 -23.71 1.29
N TYR A 362 18.49 -22.39 1.16
CA TYR A 362 17.33 -21.60 0.81
C TYR A 362 17.33 -21.30 -0.68
N ASN A 363 16.36 -21.82 -1.44
CA ASN A 363 16.22 -21.51 -2.85
C ASN A 363 15.31 -20.29 -3.04
N TYR A 364 15.82 -19.25 -3.68
CA TYR A 364 15.05 -18.06 -4.02
C TYR A 364 15.45 -17.53 -5.40
N GLY A 365 14.46 -17.21 -6.23
CA GLY A 365 14.73 -16.68 -7.58
C GLY A 365 15.55 -17.62 -8.48
N GLY A 366 15.51 -18.94 -8.23
CA GLY A 366 16.33 -19.92 -8.96
C GLY A 366 17.80 -19.97 -8.53
N LYS A 367 18.18 -19.26 -7.46
CA LYS A 367 19.51 -19.29 -6.83
C LYS A 367 19.44 -20.01 -5.49
N ASP A 368 20.46 -20.81 -5.22
CA ASP A 368 20.66 -21.48 -3.93
C ASP A 368 21.49 -20.58 -3.00
N HIS A 369 20.95 -20.34 -1.80
CA HIS A 369 21.59 -19.58 -0.72
C HIS A 369 21.88 -20.52 0.44
N LYS A 370 23.13 -20.57 0.90
CA LYS A 370 23.49 -21.44 2.03
C LYS A 370 22.80 -20.98 3.30
N ALA A 371 22.10 -21.87 3.98
CA ALA A 371 21.36 -21.59 5.21
C ALA A 371 21.75 -22.60 6.28
N SER A 372 22.85 -22.32 6.99
CA SER A 372 23.38 -23.19 8.04
C SER A 372 23.55 -22.41 9.33
N ALA A 373 23.11 -22.98 10.46
CA ALA A 373 23.22 -22.33 11.76
C ALA A 373 24.68 -22.10 12.17
N SER A 374 24.96 -20.98 12.85
CA SER A 374 26.23 -20.78 13.54
C SER A 374 26.45 -21.85 14.63
N PRO A 375 27.71 -22.17 15.01
CA PRO A 375 27.98 -23.14 16.08
C PRO A 375 27.34 -22.78 17.43
N SER A 376 27.17 -21.49 17.71
CA SER A 376 26.48 -20.97 18.90
C SER A 376 24.94 -20.92 18.75
N GLY A 377 24.41 -21.35 17.61
CA GLY A 377 23.00 -21.18 17.24
C GLY A 377 22.68 -19.77 16.74
N SER A 378 21.38 -19.50 16.61
CA SER A 378 20.88 -18.17 16.26
C SER A 378 21.15 -17.15 17.38
N ASN A 379 21.31 -15.88 17.01
CA ASN A 379 21.52 -14.79 17.94
C ASN A 379 20.85 -13.50 17.41
N MET A 380 20.04 -12.86 18.26
CA MET A 380 19.28 -11.65 17.90
C MET A 380 20.17 -10.50 17.42
N GLU A 381 21.25 -10.19 18.15
CA GLU A 381 22.10 -9.03 17.89
C GLU A 381 22.92 -9.22 16.60
N ASP A 382 23.53 -10.39 16.45
CA ASP A 382 24.28 -10.74 15.25
C ASP A 382 23.39 -10.86 14.02
N CYS A 383 22.20 -11.45 14.18
CA CYS A 383 21.23 -11.50 13.09
C CYS A 383 20.76 -10.09 12.68
N ARG A 384 20.48 -9.22 13.66
CA ARG A 384 20.09 -7.84 13.39
C ARG A 384 21.19 -7.08 12.66
N ARG A 385 22.46 -7.31 13.00
CA ARG A 385 23.60 -6.74 12.25
C ARG A 385 23.59 -7.16 10.78
N LEU A 386 23.31 -8.42 10.47
CA LEU A 386 23.16 -8.87 9.08
C LEU A 386 21.94 -8.24 8.40
N ALA A 387 20.80 -8.14 9.10
CA ALA A 387 19.61 -7.47 8.58
C ALA A 387 19.85 -5.98 8.26
N LEU A 388 20.59 -5.26 9.12
CA LEU A 388 20.99 -3.87 8.88
C LEU A 388 21.90 -3.74 7.65
N ASN A 389 22.84 -4.68 7.47
CA ASN A 389 23.71 -4.72 6.30
C ASN A 389 22.91 -4.99 5.02
N ALA A 390 22.01 -5.98 5.04
CA ALA A 390 21.13 -6.29 3.92
C ALA A 390 20.23 -5.10 3.52
N LEU A 391 19.69 -4.39 4.52
CA LEU A 391 18.90 -3.17 4.30
C LEU A 391 19.75 -1.98 3.83
N LYS A 392 21.07 -2.00 3.99
CA LYS A 392 21.95 -0.88 3.62
C LYS A 392 21.58 0.43 4.30
N VAL A 393 21.11 0.37 5.56
CA VAL A 393 20.69 1.57 6.32
C VAL A 393 21.84 2.55 6.59
N ASN A 394 23.07 2.04 6.65
CA ASN A 394 24.27 2.83 6.96
C ASN A 394 25.02 3.32 5.72
N GLU A 395 24.55 3.00 4.51
CA GLU A 395 25.18 3.50 3.29
C GLU A 395 24.84 4.99 3.11
N SER A 396 25.86 5.82 2.83
CA SER A 396 25.73 7.26 2.60
C SER A 396 25.16 7.61 1.22
N THR A 397 24.18 6.83 0.75
CA THR A 397 23.52 6.97 -0.55
C THR A 397 22.38 7.99 -0.53
N CYS A 398 22.04 8.57 0.63
CA CYS A 398 20.96 9.54 0.72
C CYS A 398 21.34 10.88 0.07
N THR A 399 20.86 11.08 -1.16
CA THR A 399 20.98 12.35 -1.90
C THR A 399 19.84 13.33 -1.60
N HIS A 400 18.98 13.01 -0.62
CA HIS A 400 17.75 13.73 -0.30
C HIS A 400 17.75 14.21 1.17
N MET A 401 16.77 15.04 1.55
CA MET A 401 16.72 15.62 2.91
C MET A 401 16.62 14.57 4.02
N LYS A 402 15.85 13.50 3.77
CA LYS A 402 15.71 12.33 4.64
C LYS A 402 15.42 11.11 3.77
N CYS A 403 16.06 10.00 4.08
CA CYS A 403 15.86 8.73 3.40
C CYS A 403 15.43 7.65 4.38
N THR A 404 14.84 6.59 3.85
CA THR A 404 14.66 5.32 4.55
C THR A 404 15.99 4.55 4.49
N PHE A 405 16.09 3.59 3.58
CA PHE A 405 17.28 2.77 3.34
C PHE A 405 17.57 2.69 1.84
N GLY A 406 18.80 2.34 1.46
CA GLY A 406 19.20 2.31 0.05
C GLY A 406 19.13 3.67 -0.67
N GLY A 407 19.19 4.79 0.06
CA GLY A 407 19.14 6.15 -0.51
C GLY A 407 17.76 6.63 -0.93
N ILE A 408 16.71 5.87 -0.63
CA ILE A 408 15.34 6.15 -1.05
C ILE A 408 14.72 7.28 -0.21
N TRP A 409 14.17 8.31 -0.87
CA TRP A 409 13.50 9.42 -0.18
C TRP A 409 12.34 8.91 0.68
N ASN A 410 12.26 9.36 1.93
CA ASN A 410 11.26 8.84 2.87
C ASN A 410 9.86 9.44 2.72
N GLY A 411 9.62 10.32 1.75
CA GLY A 411 8.33 10.99 1.53
C GLY A 411 8.05 12.19 2.45
N GLY A 412 8.98 12.58 3.32
CA GLY A 412 8.84 13.75 4.22
C GLY A 412 8.01 13.52 5.49
N GLY A 413 7.40 12.34 5.66
CA GLY A 413 6.53 12.00 6.78
C GLY A 413 5.26 12.85 6.87
N GLY A 414 4.82 13.17 8.09
CA GLY A 414 3.67 14.04 8.35
C GLY A 414 2.41 13.29 8.77
N ASP A 415 1.26 13.99 8.75
CA ASP A 415 0.03 13.51 9.37
C ASP A 415 -0.50 12.20 8.77
N GLY A 416 -0.32 11.99 7.46
CA GLY A 416 -0.76 10.77 6.78
C GLY A 416 0.02 9.51 7.17
N GLN A 417 1.19 9.65 7.83
CA GLN A 417 2.00 8.53 8.31
C GLN A 417 1.82 8.26 9.82
N LYS A 418 1.02 9.06 10.53
CA LYS A 418 0.87 8.92 11.99
C LYS A 418 0.21 7.60 12.40
N ASN A 419 -0.79 7.18 11.63
CA ASN A 419 -1.52 5.93 11.85
C ASN A 419 -1.16 4.96 10.73
N MET A 420 -0.52 3.86 11.07
CA MET A 420 -0.01 2.88 10.10
C MET A 420 -0.82 1.59 10.16
N PHE A 421 -1.25 1.12 8.98
CA PHE A 421 -1.84 -0.19 8.76
C PHE A 421 -0.81 -1.07 8.06
N VAL A 422 -0.39 -2.14 8.71
CA VAL A 422 0.74 -2.96 8.32
C VAL A 422 0.23 -4.37 8.01
N ALA A 423 0.39 -4.82 6.77
CA ALA A 423 -0.35 -5.96 6.22
C ALA A 423 0.54 -7.17 5.87
N SER A 424 -0.11 -8.23 5.40
CA SER A 424 0.52 -9.43 4.83
C SER A 424 1.47 -10.14 5.80
N PHE A 425 2.74 -10.36 5.43
CA PHE A 425 3.65 -11.17 6.24
C PHE A 425 3.91 -10.60 7.64
N PHE A 426 3.68 -9.31 7.88
CA PHE A 426 3.71 -8.75 9.23
C PHE A 426 2.64 -9.36 10.14
N PHE A 427 1.40 -9.46 9.66
CA PHE A 427 0.32 -10.12 10.41
C PHE A 427 0.61 -11.62 10.58
N ASP A 428 1.05 -12.28 9.51
CA ASP A 428 1.32 -13.73 9.54
C ASP A 428 2.41 -14.10 10.55
N ARG A 429 3.55 -13.39 10.56
CA ARG A 429 4.63 -13.62 11.53
C ARG A 429 4.19 -13.30 12.94
N ALA A 430 3.41 -12.24 13.14
CA ALA A 430 2.92 -11.87 14.46
C ALA A 430 2.00 -12.93 15.06
N ALA A 431 1.10 -13.48 14.23
CA ALA A 431 0.21 -14.57 14.62
C ALA A 431 0.99 -15.86 14.91
N GLN A 432 1.96 -16.20 14.05
CA GLN A 432 2.77 -17.41 14.23
C GLN A 432 3.73 -17.31 15.41
N ALA A 433 4.21 -16.11 15.75
CA ALA A 433 5.01 -15.86 16.94
C ALA A 433 4.17 -15.75 18.23
N GLY A 434 2.84 -15.81 18.13
CA GLY A 434 1.91 -15.91 19.24
C GLY A 434 1.61 -14.62 19.98
N PHE A 435 1.96 -13.45 19.43
CA PHE A 435 1.62 -12.16 20.04
C PHE A 435 0.41 -11.46 19.37
N VAL A 436 -0.16 -12.08 18.33
CA VAL A 436 -1.45 -11.72 17.72
C VAL A 436 -2.31 -12.97 17.58
N ASP A 437 -3.62 -12.84 17.80
CA ASP A 437 -4.57 -13.92 17.53
C ASP A 437 -4.84 -14.03 16.02
N SER A 438 -4.57 -15.18 15.43
CA SER A 438 -4.80 -15.43 13.99
C SER A 438 -6.28 -15.32 13.55
N THR A 439 -7.22 -15.36 14.49
CA THR A 439 -8.66 -15.31 14.23
C THR A 439 -9.24 -13.90 14.18
N VAL A 440 -8.49 -12.90 14.65
CA VAL A 440 -8.94 -11.49 14.57
C VAL A 440 -8.59 -10.89 13.20
N PRO A 441 -9.41 -9.96 12.68
CA PRO A 441 -9.15 -9.32 11.39
C PRO A 441 -7.98 -8.32 11.44
N ASP A 442 -7.75 -7.72 12.60
CA ASP A 442 -6.72 -6.73 12.85
C ASP A 442 -6.30 -6.72 14.33
N ALA A 443 -5.10 -6.23 14.62
CA ALA A 443 -4.56 -6.11 15.97
C ALA A 443 -3.68 -4.86 16.12
N LYS A 444 -3.82 -4.16 17.24
CA LYS A 444 -2.94 -3.05 17.63
C LYS A 444 -1.68 -3.60 18.30
N VAL A 445 -0.52 -3.20 17.81
CA VAL A 445 0.79 -3.63 18.29
C VAL A 445 1.80 -2.48 18.21
N GLN A 446 3.01 -2.72 18.71
CA GLN A 446 4.16 -1.84 18.55
C GLN A 446 5.30 -2.59 17.83
N PRO A 447 6.21 -1.89 17.10
CA PRO A 447 7.39 -2.55 16.55
C PRO A 447 8.20 -3.33 17.59
N ALA A 448 8.26 -2.86 18.84
CA ALA A 448 8.90 -3.57 19.96
C ALA A 448 8.32 -4.97 20.24
N ASP A 449 7.07 -5.26 19.86
CA ASP A 449 6.50 -6.60 19.99
C ASP A 449 7.21 -7.61 19.07
N PHE A 450 7.59 -7.19 17.86
CA PHE A 450 8.42 -8.00 16.95
C PHE A 450 9.82 -8.22 17.54
N GLU A 451 10.42 -7.21 18.17
CA GLU A 451 11.72 -7.36 18.84
C GLU A 451 11.67 -8.40 19.97
N ASN A 452 10.62 -8.32 20.80
CA ASN A 452 10.42 -9.25 21.91
C ASN A 452 10.15 -10.67 21.41
N ALA A 453 9.41 -10.82 20.31
CA ALA A 453 9.18 -12.10 19.66
C ALA A 453 10.48 -12.66 19.04
N ALA A 454 11.27 -11.81 18.40
CA ALA A 454 12.55 -12.16 17.80
C ALA A 454 13.54 -12.67 18.85
N LYS A 455 13.65 -12.01 20.03
CA LYS A 455 14.48 -12.49 21.15
C LYS A 455 14.15 -13.94 21.52
N ARG A 456 12.87 -14.24 21.73
CA ARG A 456 12.41 -15.61 22.05
C ARG A 456 12.70 -16.60 20.92
N ALA A 457 12.47 -16.17 19.67
CA ALA A 457 12.69 -17.02 18.51
C ALA A 457 14.18 -17.31 18.27
N CYS A 458 15.07 -16.37 18.54
CA CYS A 458 16.51 -16.56 18.32
C CYS A 458 17.19 -17.34 19.45
N GLU A 459 16.59 -17.44 20.64
CA GLU A 459 17.08 -18.25 21.77
C GLU A 459 16.72 -19.74 21.67
N THR A 460 15.89 -20.13 20.70
CA THR A 460 15.45 -21.52 20.51
C THR A 460 16.35 -22.30 19.54
N ASN A 461 16.07 -23.59 19.40
CA ASN A 461 16.63 -24.45 18.36
C ASN A 461 15.53 -25.02 17.47
N LEU A 462 15.89 -25.65 16.35
CA LEU A 462 14.92 -26.16 15.39
C LEU A 462 13.96 -27.20 15.99
N GLU A 463 14.44 -28.06 16.89
CA GLU A 463 13.61 -29.09 17.54
C GLU A 463 12.52 -28.48 18.43
N ASN A 464 12.88 -27.54 19.30
CA ASN A 464 11.95 -26.83 20.16
C ASN A 464 11.01 -25.92 19.35
N ALA A 465 11.52 -25.31 18.28
CA ALA A 465 10.72 -24.46 17.40
C ALA A 465 9.54 -25.21 16.78
N LYS A 466 9.67 -26.51 16.48
CA LYS A 466 8.56 -27.33 15.94
C LYS A 466 7.36 -27.38 16.88
N VAL A 467 7.61 -27.32 18.18
CA VAL A 467 6.58 -27.33 19.21
C VAL A 467 6.05 -25.91 19.47
N ILE A 468 6.96 -24.94 19.67
CA ILE A 468 6.62 -23.56 20.03
C ILE A 468 5.87 -22.86 18.90
N TYR A 469 6.32 -23.07 17.66
CA TYR A 469 5.82 -22.40 16.46
C TYR A 469 5.16 -23.38 15.50
N SER A 470 4.32 -24.27 16.03
CA SER A 470 3.65 -25.34 15.28
C SER A 470 2.74 -24.88 14.13
N SER A 471 2.41 -23.59 14.08
CA SER A 471 1.65 -22.96 12.98
C SER A 471 2.53 -22.48 11.81
N VAL A 472 3.85 -22.47 11.97
CA VAL A 472 4.82 -22.17 10.90
C VAL A 472 5.03 -23.42 10.05
N ASP A 473 5.07 -23.27 8.73
CA ASP A 473 5.41 -24.38 7.82
C ASP A 473 6.83 -24.92 8.13
N GLU A 474 7.03 -26.23 8.04
CA GLU A 474 8.32 -26.85 8.37
C GLU A 474 9.48 -26.30 7.52
N HIS A 475 9.21 -25.87 6.27
CA HIS A 475 10.20 -25.26 5.39
C HIS A 475 10.54 -23.83 5.80
N ASP A 476 9.64 -23.13 6.48
CA ASP A 476 9.82 -21.74 6.94
C ASP A 476 10.38 -21.66 8.37
N LEU A 477 10.22 -22.73 9.15
CA LEU A 477 10.57 -22.78 10.56
C LEU A 477 12.04 -22.43 10.86
N PRO A 478 13.06 -22.86 10.08
CA PRO A 478 14.46 -22.49 10.32
C PRO A 478 14.73 -20.98 10.29
N TYR A 479 13.84 -20.20 9.68
CA TYR A 479 13.99 -18.78 9.42
C TYR A 479 13.16 -17.89 10.36
N ILE A 480 12.43 -18.46 11.34
CA ILE A 480 11.54 -17.65 12.20
C ILE A 480 12.26 -16.57 13.01
N CYS A 481 13.49 -16.84 13.47
CA CYS A 481 14.35 -15.82 14.10
C CYS A 481 14.68 -14.71 13.10
N MET A 482 15.19 -15.08 11.91
CA MET A 482 15.50 -14.15 10.82
C MET A 482 14.32 -13.24 10.46
N ASP A 483 13.14 -13.83 10.27
CA ASP A 483 11.95 -13.12 9.83
C ASP A 483 11.51 -12.05 10.84
N LEU A 484 11.48 -12.40 12.14
CA LEU A 484 11.07 -11.48 13.20
C LEU A 484 12.11 -10.38 13.43
N VAL A 485 13.41 -10.73 13.37
CA VAL A 485 14.51 -9.75 13.39
C VAL A 485 14.37 -8.79 12.23
N TYR A 486 14.14 -9.30 11.02
CA TYR A 486 14.03 -8.50 9.81
C TYR A 486 12.84 -7.55 9.88
N GLN A 487 11.67 -8.02 10.30
CA GLN A 487 10.47 -7.19 10.42
C GLN A 487 10.65 -6.04 11.41
N TYR A 488 11.23 -6.31 12.59
CA TYR A 488 11.57 -5.26 13.54
C TYR A 488 12.56 -4.24 12.93
N THR A 489 13.65 -4.74 12.34
CA THR A 489 14.71 -3.91 11.76
C THR A 489 14.18 -3.05 10.60
N LEU A 490 13.32 -3.62 9.75
CA LEU A 490 12.70 -2.91 8.64
C LEU A 490 11.80 -1.77 9.12
N LEU A 491 10.97 -2.02 10.14
CA LEU A 491 10.05 -1.00 10.68
C LEU A 491 10.82 0.13 11.38
N VAL A 492 11.77 -0.21 12.24
CA VAL A 492 12.48 0.75 13.09
C VAL A 492 13.66 1.39 12.38
N ASP A 493 14.60 0.59 11.87
CA ASP A 493 15.82 1.12 11.25
C ASP A 493 15.61 1.50 9.79
N GLY A 494 14.78 0.73 9.06
CA GLY A 494 14.47 0.99 7.66
C GLY A 494 13.49 2.16 7.47
N PHE A 495 12.31 2.07 8.09
CA PHE A 495 11.23 3.07 7.95
C PHE A 495 11.24 4.16 9.02
N ALA A 496 12.17 4.10 9.98
CA ALA A 496 12.30 5.09 11.05
C ALA A 496 11.04 5.26 11.91
N LEU A 497 10.26 4.18 12.11
CA LEU A 497 9.15 4.19 13.05
C LEU A 497 9.67 4.15 14.50
N ASP A 498 9.00 4.87 15.39
CA ASP A 498 9.32 4.78 16.82
C ASP A 498 8.98 3.36 17.32
N PRO A 499 9.88 2.66 18.04
CA PRO A 499 9.63 1.31 18.54
C PRO A 499 8.38 1.16 19.39
N TRP A 500 7.89 2.25 19.99
CA TRP A 500 6.72 2.31 20.86
C TRP A 500 5.50 2.94 20.18
N GLN A 501 5.60 3.34 18.92
CA GLN A 501 4.45 3.82 18.16
C GLN A 501 3.44 2.69 17.98
N GLU A 502 2.18 2.97 18.31
CA GLU A 502 1.07 2.06 18.01
C GLU A 502 0.84 2.00 16.50
N MET A 503 0.73 0.79 15.98
CA MET A 503 0.35 0.49 14.60
C MET A 503 -0.67 -0.64 14.57
N THR A 504 -1.41 -0.75 13.48
CA THR A 504 -2.41 -1.80 13.30
C THR A 504 -1.88 -2.84 12.33
N LEU A 505 -1.64 -4.07 12.80
CA LEU A 505 -1.49 -5.21 11.90
C LEU A 505 -2.85 -5.57 11.35
N VAL A 506 -2.96 -5.74 10.03
CA VAL A 506 -4.24 -5.93 9.36
C VAL A 506 -4.19 -7.11 8.39
N LYS A 507 -5.20 -7.97 8.48
CA LYS A 507 -5.48 -9.04 7.52
C LYS A 507 -6.78 -8.77 6.77
N GLN A 508 -7.81 -8.34 7.49
CA GLN A 508 -9.09 -7.94 6.94
C GLN A 508 -9.53 -6.64 7.61
N VAL A 509 -10.33 -5.84 6.92
CA VAL A 509 -10.95 -4.64 7.50
C VAL A 509 -12.44 -4.87 7.62
N ARG A 510 -13.00 -4.54 8.79
CA ARG A 510 -14.44 -4.52 9.00
C ARG A 510 -15.06 -3.39 8.17
N TYR A 511 -15.94 -3.76 7.26
CA TYR A 511 -16.75 -2.83 6.48
C TYR A 511 -18.22 -3.18 6.66
N ARG A 512 -18.94 -2.31 7.38
CA ARG A 512 -20.30 -2.59 7.88
C ARG A 512 -20.29 -3.88 8.71
N ASP A 513 -21.13 -4.86 8.34
CA ASP A 513 -21.28 -6.13 9.05
C ASP A 513 -20.42 -7.27 8.48
N SER A 514 -19.49 -6.96 7.56
CA SER A 514 -18.65 -7.95 6.87
C SER A 514 -17.16 -7.63 7.01
N LEU A 515 -16.32 -8.63 6.76
CA LEU A 515 -14.87 -8.51 6.67
C LEU A 515 -14.46 -8.53 5.20
N VAL A 516 -13.51 -7.68 4.83
CA VAL A 516 -12.98 -7.60 3.46
C VAL A 516 -11.47 -7.70 3.53
N GLU A 517 -10.84 -8.42 2.60
CA GLU A 517 -9.39 -8.59 2.57
C GLU A 517 -8.65 -7.25 2.50
N ALA A 518 -7.65 -7.09 3.37
CA ALA A 518 -6.80 -5.91 3.42
C ALA A 518 -5.69 -6.01 2.37
N ALA A 519 -6.07 -6.08 1.10
CA ALA A 519 -5.16 -6.28 -0.03
C ALA A 519 -5.44 -5.31 -1.20
N TRP A 520 -4.44 -5.10 -2.05
CA TRP A 520 -4.50 -4.18 -3.18
C TRP A 520 -5.64 -4.46 -4.21
N PRO A 521 -6.18 -5.69 -4.38
CA PRO A 521 -7.21 -5.96 -5.38
C PRO A 521 -8.46 -5.08 -5.29
N LEU A 522 -8.93 -4.71 -4.09
CA LEU A 522 -10.08 -3.82 -3.95
C LEU A 522 -9.79 -2.41 -4.51
N GLY A 523 -8.62 -1.84 -4.24
CA GLY A 523 -8.21 -0.55 -4.80
C GLY A 523 -8.16 -0.57 -6.33
N SER A 524 -7.66 -1.67 -6.92
CA SER A 524 -7.68 -1.87 -8.37
C SER A 524 -9.09 -2.03 -8.94
N ALA A 525 -9.97 -2.73 -8.21
CA ALA A 525 -11.37 -2.89 -8.58
C ALA A 525 -12.11 -1.53 -8.59
N ILE A 526 -11.91 -0.70 -7.56
CA ILE A 526 -12.51 0.64 -7.46
C ILE A 526 -12.09 1.50 -8.66
N GLU A 527 -10.80 1.49 -9.02
CA GLU A 527 -10.32 2.21 -10.20
C GLU A 527 -10.94 1.67 -11.50
N ALA A 528 -11.02 0.34 -11.65
CA ALA A 528 -11.57 -0.31 -12.84
C ALA A 528 -13.04 0.06 -13.08
N VAL A 529 -13.86 0.04 -12.02
CA VAL A 529 -15.28 0.37 -12.13
C VAL A 529 -15.52 1.88 -12.24
N SER A 530 -14.65 2.70 -11.64
CA SER A 530 -14.75 4.17 -11.73
C SER A 530 -14.36 4.69 -13.12
N SER A 531 -13.45 4.01 -13.81
CA SER A 531 -13.02 4.37 -15.17
C SER A 531 -14.03 3.95 -16.26
N SER A 532 -14.99 3.09 -15.90
CA SER A 532 -16.01 2.55 -16.81
C SER A 532 -17.35 3.29 -16.73
N ALA A 533 -17.49 4.23 -15.80
CA ALA A 533 -18.66 5.08 -15.58
C ALA A 533 -18.42 6.48 -16.17
#